data_AF-A0A108UBU9-F1
#
_entry.id   AF-A0A108UBU9-F1
#
_cell.length_a   1.000
_cell.length_b   1.000
_cell.length_c   1.000
_cell.angle_alpha   90.00
_cell.angle_beta   90.00
_cell.angle_gamma   90.00
#
_symmetry.space_group_name_H-M   'P 1'
#
loop_
_entity.id
_entity.type
_entity.pdbx_description
1 polymer ?
#
loop_
_entity_poly.entity_id
_entity_poly.type
_entity_poly.pdbx_seq_one_letter_code
_entity_poly.pdbx_strand_id
1 'polypeptide(L)'
;MAVELGRLPRGDEAEGLLLALADDDDEYVRRRAIRSLASLGVQAAEALACCEWQRADENQEWARMSALECLRELKSPRLAALLADALQGSLPHLRQYAQRLREQDGGTAEVG
;
A
#
# COMPACT_ATOMS: atom_id res chain seq x y z
N MET A 1 -23.67 36.58 -3.56
CA MET A 1 -22.41 35.90 -3.92
C MET A 1 -22.43 34.53 -3.25
N ALA A 2 -22.85 33.50 -3.98
CA ALA A 2 -22.87 32.14 -3.46
C ALA A 2 -21.43 31.61 -3.47
N VAL A 3 -21.00 31.08 -2.33
CA VAL A 3 -19.70 30.47 -2.09
C VAL A 3 -19.54 29.29 -3.05
N GLU A 4 -18.44 29.28 -3.81
CA GLU A 4 -17.97 28.14 -4.62
C GLU A 4 -17.78 26.92 -3.69
N LEU A 5 -18.76 26.03 -3.68
CA LEU A 5 -18.67 24.74 -3.01
C LEU A 5 -17.85 23.79 -3.90
N GLY A 6 -16.64 23.49 -3.43
CA GLY A 6 -15.95 22.21 -3.57
C GLY A 6 -16.18 21.43 -4.86
N ARG A 7 -15.41 21.74 -5.91
CA ARG A 7 -15.12 20.73 -6.92
C ARG A 7 -14.12 19.74 -6.32
N LEU A 8 -14.65 18.66 -5.74
CA LEU A 8 -13.85 17.45 -5.58
C LEU A 8 -13.32 17.07 -6.97
N PRO A 9 -12.03 16.74 -7.11
CA PRO A 9 -11.49 16.30 -8.38
C PRO A 9 -12.34 15.13 -8.90
N ARG A 10 -12.66 15.15 -10.20
CA ARG A 10 -13.37 14.02 -10.82
C ARG A 10 -12.49 12.77 -10.72
N GLY A 11 -13.08 11.56 -10.76
CA GLY A 11 -12.36 10.30 -10.53
C GLY A 11 -11.00 10.22 -11.23
N ASP A 12 -10.95 10.60 -12.51
CA ASP A 12 -9.73 10.59 -13.33
C ASP A 12 -8.68 11.64 -12.91
N GLU A 13 -9.12 12.81 -12.43
CA GLU A 13 -8.24 13.88 -11.94
C GLU A 13 -7.69 13.54 -10.55
N ALA A 14 -8.50 12.88 -9.72
CA ALA A 14 -8.07 12.39 -8.41
C ALA A 14 -7.04 11.26 -8.56
N GLU A 15 -7.26 10.33 -9.50
CA GLU A 15 -6.28 9.30 -9.84
C GLU A 15 -4.97 9.92 -10.35
N GLY A 16 -5.04 10.87 -11.28
CA GLY A 16 -3.85 11.56 -11.81
C GLY A 16 -3.04 12.27 -10.72
N LEU A 17 -3.70 12.95 -9.78
CA LEU A 17 -3.04 13.59 -8.64
C LEU A 17 -2.38 12.55 -7.72
N LEU A 18 -3.07 11.45 -7.42
CA LEU A 18 -2.52 10.38 -6.57
C LEU A 18 -1.32 9.69 -7.24
N LEU A 19 -1.34 9.50 -8.57
CA LEU A 19 -0.18 8.98 -9.30
C LEU A 19 1.02 9.91 -9.22
N ALA A 20 0.82 11.23 -9.30
CA ALA A 20 1.90 12.20 -9.12
C ALA A 20 2.46 12.18 -7.69
N LEU A 21 1.58 12.11 -6.68
CA LEU A 21 1.99 12.05 -5.27
C LEU A 21 2.68 10.74 -4.89
N ALA A 22 2.50 9.66 -5.67
CA ALA A 22 3.21 8.40 -5.47
C ALA A 22 4.72 8.49 -5.76
N ASP A 23 5.20 9.58 -6.36
CA ASP A 23 6.62 9.85 -6.62
C ASP A 23 7.18 11.02 -5.78
N ASP A 24 6.43 11.48 -4.77
CA ASP A 24 6.85 12.56 -3.88
C ASP A 24 8.15 12.23 -3.11
N ASP A 25 8.93 13.24 -2.72
CA ASP A 25 10.16 13.03 -1.94
C ASP A 25 9.86 12.53 -0.52
N ASP A 26 8.71 12.90 0.05
CA ASP A 26 8.26 12.47 1.37
C ASP A 26 7.61 11.07 1.31
N GLU A 27 8.23 10.11 2.01
CA GLU A 27 7.70 8.74 2.16
C GLU A 27 6.26 8.71 2.66
N TYR A 28 5.89 9.60 3.58
CA TYR A 28 4.53 9.65 4.09
C TYR A 28 3.53 9.98 2.98
N VAL A 29 3.89 10.93 2.12
CA VAL A 29 3.04 11.36 1.00
C VAL A 29 2.91 10.22 -0.02
N ARG A 30 4.03 9.62 -0.45
CA ARG A 30 4.02 8.47 -1.37
C ARG A 30 3.17 7.33 -0.84
N ARG A 31 3.41 6.90 0.40
CA ARG A 31 2.69 5.79 1.04
C ARG A 31 1.18 6.04 1.06
N ARG A 32 0.75 7.26 1.42
CA ARG A 32 -0.67 7.61 1.46
C ARG A 32 -1.29 7.62 0.07
N ALA A 33 -0.57 8.12 -0.92
CA ALA A 33 -1.03 8.14 -2.30
C ALA A 33 -1.23 6.71 -2.85
N ILE A 34 -0.23 5.84 -2.68
CA ILE A 34 -0.28 4.43 -3.10
C ILE A 34 -1.44 3.69 -2.44
N ARG A 35 -1.65 3.88 -1.13
CA ARG A 35 -2.78 3.28 -0.42
C ARG A 35 -4.13 3.76 -0.96
N SER A 36 -4.27 5.05 -1.22
CA SER A 36 -5.49 5.58 -1.83
C SER A 36 -5.74 5.01 -3.23
N LEU A 37 -4.71 4.87 -4.06
CA LEU A 37 -4.82 4.21 -5.37
C LEU A 37 -5.27 2.75 -5.23
N ALA A 38 -4.73 2.01 -4.25
CA ALA A 38 -5.12 0.62 -3.99
C ALA A 38 -6.60 0.51 -3.58
N SER A 39 -7.05 1.37 -2.66
CA SER A 39 -8.46 1.40 -2.24
C SER A 39 -9.43 1.84 -3.35
N LEU A 40 -8.95 2.61 -4.33
CA LEU A 40 -9.70 2.94 -5.55
C LEU A 40 -9.68 1.82 -6.61
N GLY A 41 -8.90 0.75 -6.39
CA GLY A 41 -8.74 -0.35 -7.34
C GLY A 41 -7.91 0.01 -8.57
N VAL A 42 -7.11 1.08 -8.50
CA VAL A 42 -6.24 1.50 -9.60
C VAL A 42 -5.11 0.49 -9.76
N GLN A 43 -5.02 -0.12 -10.95
CA GLN A 43 -4.10 -1.23 -11.21
C GLN A 43 -2.62 -0.86 -10.98
N ALA A 44 -2.24 0.40 -11.23
CA ALA A 44 -0.88 0.90 -11.02
C ALA A 44 -0.42 0.81 -9.55
N ALA A 45 -1.36 0.78 -8.58
CA ALA A 45 -1.05 0.70 -7.16
C ALA A 45 -0.23 -0.55 -6.79
N GLU A 46 -0.43 -1.68 -7.47
CA GLU A 46 0.38 -2.89 -7.24
C GLU A 46 1.85 -2.64 -7.54
N ALA A 47 2.14 -2.05 -8.70
CA ALA A 47 3.50 -1.78 -9.14
C ALA A 47 4.16 -0.74 -8.22
N LEU A 48 3.43 0.32 -7.87
CA LEU A 48 3.92 1.37 -6.97
C LEU A 48 4.21 0.82 -5.56
N ALA A 49 3.35 -0.04 -5.01
CA ALA A 49 3.61 -0.70 -3.73
C ALA A 49 4.88 -1.57 -3.78
N CYS A 50 5.13 -2.26 -4.90
CA CYS A 50 6.36 -3.03 -5.08
C CYS A 50 7.60 -2.13 -5.19
N CYS A 51 7.49 -0.97 -5.84
CA CYS A 51 8.57 0.02 -5.88
C CYS A 51 8.87 0.59 -4.49
N GLU A 52 7.82 0.98 -3.75
CA GLU A 52 7.97 1.54 -2.40
C GLU A 52 8.57 0.53 -1.42
N TRP A 53 8.29 -0.77 -1.58
CA TRP A 53 8.93 -1.83 -0.80
C TRP A 53 10.46 -1.83 -0.91
N GLN A 54 10.99 -1.55 -2.10
CA GLN A 54 12.42 -1.57 -2.40
C GLN A 54 13.11 -0.26 -2.02
N ARG A 55 12.34 0.79 -1.76
CA ARG A 55 12.88 2.11 -1.44
C ARG A 55 13.48 2.11 -0.02
N ALA A 56 14.59 2.81 0.12
CA ALA A 56 15.31 2.93 1.38
C ALA A 56 14.96 4.29 2.00
N ASP A 57 14.12 4.25 3.02
CA ASP A 57 13.66 5.42 3.76
C ASP A 57 13.89 5.21 5.26
N GLU A 58 13.98 6.28 6.04
CA GLU A 58 14.07 6.21 7.50
C GLU A 58 12.87 5.46 8.12
N ASN A 59 11.72 5.51 7.42
CA ASN A 59 10.47 4.88 7.83
C ASN A 59 10.17 3.57 7.07
N GLN A 60 11.20 2.86 6.62
CA GLN A 60 11.07 1.65 5.78
C GLN A 60 10.12 0.58 6.36
N GLU A 61 10.05 0.41 7.69
CA GLU A 61 9.10 -0.55 8.30
C GLU A 61 7.65 -0.20 7.97
N TRP A 62 7.27 1.07 8.10
CA TRP A 62 5.90 1.52 7.83
C TRP A 62 5.58 1.52 6.33
N ALA A 63 6.53 1.92 5.50
CA ALA A 63 6.41 1.86 4.04
C ALA A 63 6.12 0.42 3.57
N ARG A 64 6.90 -0.55 4.06
CA ARG A 64 6.74 -1.98 3.74
C ARG A 64 5.45 -2.58 4.27
N MET A 65 5.02 -2.23 5.49
CA MET A 65 3.72 -2.66 6.00
C MET A 65 2.58 -2.17 5.12
N SER A 66 2.61 -0.90 4.72
CA SER A 66 1.60 -0.33 3.82
C SER A 66 1.61 -0.99 2.44
N ALA A 67 2.79 -1.34 1.92
CA ALA A 67 2.89 -2.10 0.68
C ALA A 67 2.20 -3.47 0.80
N LEU A 68 2.40 -4.22 1.90
CA LEU A 68 1.69 -5.48 2.15
C LEU A 68 0.17 -5.27 2.24
N GLU A 69 -0.29 -4.19 2.89
CA GLU A 69 -1.71 -3.84 2.94
C GLU A 69 -2.29 -3.59 1.55
N CYS A 70 -1.62 -2.78 0.73
CA CYS A 70 -2.04 -2.48 -0.63
C CYS A 70 -2.14 -3.76 -1.46
N LEU A 71 -1.12 -4.62 -1.39
CA LEU A 71 -1.11 -5.89 -2.12
C LEU A 71 -2.20 -6.85 -1.65
N ARG A 72 -2.52 -6.87 -0.35
CA ARG A 72 -3.65 -7.64 0.18
C ARG A 72 -5.00 -7.10 -0.30
N GLU A 73 -5.21 -5.79 -0.22
CA GLU A 73 -6.44 -5.14 -0.70
C GLU A 73 -6.68 -5.42 -2.19
N LEU A 74 -5.63 -5.36 -2.99
CA LEU A 74 -5.65 -5.64 -4.43
C LEU A 74 -5.70 -7.14 -4.76
N LYS A 75 -5.61 -8.03 -3.75
CA LYS A 75 -5.48 -9.49 -3.92
C LYS A 75 -4.33 -9.86 -4.87
N SER A 76 -3.24 -9.11 -4.78
CA SER A 76 -2.08 -9.28 -5.64
C SER A 76 -1.37 -10.61 -5.36
N PRO A 77 -0.99 -11.37 -6.41
CA PRO A 77 -0.15 -12.56 -6.23
C PRO A 77 1.24 -12.24 -5.67
N ARG A 78 1.67 -10.97 -5.72
CA ARG A 78 2.96 -10.52 -5.17
C ARG A 78 2.99 -10.51 -3.65
N LEU A 79 1.82 -10.49 -2.99
CA LEU A 79 1.71 -10.46 -1.54
C LEU A 79 2.50 -11.61 -0.90
N ALA A 80 2.34 -12.84 -1.40
CA ALA A 80 2.97 -14.02 -0.79
C ALA A 80 4.51 -13.92 -0.77
N ALA A 81 5.11 -13.38 -1.83
CA ALA A 81 6.55 -13.23 -1.94
C ALA A 81 7.08 -12.16 -0.98
N LEU A 82 6.47 -10.97 -0.94
CA LEU A 82 6.91 -9.90 -0.04
C LEU A 82 6.59 -10.21 1.42
N LEU A 83 5.51 -10.94 1.68
CA LEU A 83 5.17 -11.42 3.01
C LEU A 83 6.24 -12.39 3.54
N ALA A 84 6.70 -13.32 2.70
CA ALA A 84 7.79 -14.23 3.06
C ALA A 84 9.10 -13.47 3.32
N ASP A 85 9.41 -12.45 2.52
CA ASP A 85 10.57 -11.57 2.72
C ASP A 85 10.50 -10.83 4.07
N ALA A 86 9.35 -10.21 4.39
CA ALA A 86 9.14 -9.56 5.70
C ALA A 86 9.32 -10.50 6.90
N LEU A 87 8.89 -11.76 6.77
CA LEU A 87 9.02 -12.75 7.85
C LEU A 87 10.48 -13.16 8.10
N GLN A 88 11.30 -13.17 7.05
CA GLN A 88 12.74 -13.49 7.13
C GLN A 88 13.60 -12.27 7.49
N GLY A 89 13.08 -11.07 7.28
CA GLY A 89 13.76 -9.81 7.56
C GLY A 89 14.09 -9.57 9.03
N SER A 90 14.99 -8.62 9.26
CA SER A 90 15.44 -8.19 10.59
C SER A 90 14.57 -7.10 11.21
N LEU A 91 13.64 -6.52 10.45
CA LEU A 91 12.77 -5.42 10.86
C LEU A 91 11.66 -5.94 11.81
N PRO A 92 11.74 -5.63 13.12
CA PRO A 92 10.95 -6.32 14.14
C PRO A 92 9.45 -6.02 14.04
N HIS A 93 9.07 -4.77 13.76
CA HIS A 93 7.66 -4.39 13.65
C HIS A 93 7.07 -4.92 12.35
N LEU A 94 7.82 -4.86 11.24
CA LEU A 94 7.40 -5.43 9.96
C LEU A 94 7.18 -6.94 10.06
N ARG A 95 8.10 -7.66 10.70
CA ARG A 95 7.98 -9.11 10.91
C ARG A 95 6.78 -9.48 11.76
N GLN A 96 6.54 -8.76 12.86
CA GLN A 96 5.36 -8.98 13.70
C GLN A 96 4.06 -8.71 12.93
N TYR A 97 4.04 -7.65 12.13
CA TYR A 97 2.91 -7.35 11.26
C TYR A 97 2.66 -8.48 10.25
N ALA A 98 3.71 -8.94 9.57
CA ALA A 98 3.65 -10.04 8.61
C ALA A 98 3.13 -11.35 9.23
N GLN A 99 3.50 -11.66 10.47
CA GLN A 99 2.96 -12.83 11.18
C GLN A 99 1.45 -12.74 11.34
N ARG A 100 0.95 -11.60 11.85
CA ARG A 100 -0.49 -11.38 12.00
C ARG A 100 -1.23 -11.40 10.66
N LEU A 101 -0.62 -10.83 9.63
CA LEU A 101 -1.20 -10.82 8.29
C LEU A 101 -1.39 -12.26 7.77
N ARG A 102 -0.38 -13.10 7.94
CA ARG A 102 -0.42 -14.52 7.56
C ARG A 102 -1.48 -15.30 8.34
N GLU A 103 -1.63 -15.04 9.64
CA GLU A 103 -2.64 -15.68 10.47
C GLU A 103 -4.07 -15.32 10.02
N GLN A 104 -4.29 -14.06 9.63
CA GLN A 104 -5.59 -13.59 9.14
C GLN A 104 -5.96 -14.21 7.77
N ASP A 105 -5.01 -14.28 6.84
CA ASP A 105 -5.25 -14.90 5.53
C ASP A 105 -5.35 -16.44 5.63
N GLY A 106 -4.52 -17.08 6.46
CA GLY A 106 -4.53 -18.53 6.69
C GLY A 106 -5.78 -19.04 7.42
N GLY A 107 -6.38 -18.23 8.30
CA GLY A 107 -7.62 -18.56 9.01
C GLY A 107 -8.87 -18.63 8.14
N THR A 108 -8.81 -18.13 6.89
CA THR A 108 -9.94 -18.23 5.94
C THR A 108 -9.94 -19.53 5.13
N ALA A 109 -8.87 -20.33 5.19
CA ALA A 109 -8.71 -21.55 4.40
C ALA A 109 -9.15 -22.85 5.11
N GLU A 110 -9.58 -22.81 6.39
CA GLU A 110 -9.96 -24.01 7.17
C GLU A 110 -11.45 -24.09 7.55
N VAL A 111 -12.33 -23.46 6.77
CA VAL A 111 -13.79 -23.66 6.87
C VAL A 111 -14.37 -23.86 5.47
N GLY A 112 -14.41 -25.12 5.03
CA GLY A 112 -15.00 -25.55 3.75
C GLY A 112 -14.80 -27.04 3.49
#